data_AF-A0A947ATI4-F1
#
_entry.id   AF-A0A947ATI4-F1
#
_cell.length_a   1.000
_cell.length_b   1.000
_cell.length_c   1.000
_cell.angle_alpha   90.00
_cell.angle_beta   90.00
_cell.angle_gamma   90.00
#
_symmetry.space_group_name_H-M   'P 1'
#
loop_
_entity.id
_entity.type
_entity.pdbx_description
1 polymer ?
#
loop_
_entity_poly.entity_id
_entity_poly.type
_entity_poly.pdbx_seq_one_letter_code
_entity_poly.pdbx_strand_id
1 'polypeptide(L)'
;MRQKRNRQRTIFEVLGKNPGPKEFEQMALVLDANAEILDLAFADLIRGRRSDTGREGMTAEQVLRCAIVKQSRELTYDDLEFLLADS
;
A
#
# COMPACT_ATOMS: atom_id res chain seq x y z
N MET A 1 14.55 0.38 6.87
CA MET A 1 14.82 0.61 5.44
C MET A 1 13.49 0.77 4.73
N ARG A 2 13.15 1.97 4.26
CA ARG A 2 11.88 2.22 3.55
C ARG A 2 12.14 2.31 2.04
N GLN A 3 11.54 1.41 1.28
CA GLN A 3 11.61 1.42 -0.19
C GLN A 3 10.36 2.07 -0.78
N LYS A 4 10.51 2.71 -1.95
CA LYS A 4 9.40 3.38 -2.65
C LYS A 4 8.44 2.39 -3.31
N ARG A 5 8.99 1.39 -4.01
CA ARG A 5 8.26 0.36 -4.77
C ARG A 5 8.96 -0.99 -4.64
N ASN A 6 8.20 -2.09 -4.56
CA ASN A 6 8.72 -3.44 -4.78
C ASN A 6 8.25 -3.92 -6.15
N ARG A 7 9.13 -4.57 -6.92
CA ARG A 7 8.82 -5.09 -8.26
C ARG A 7 8.09 -6.45 -8.20
N GLN A 8 8.04 -7.09 -7.03
CA GLN A 8 7.20 -8.27 -6.76
C GLN A 8 5.73 -7.91 -6.55
N ARG A 9 4.87 -8.93 -6.67
CA ARG A 9 3.41 -8.80 -6.65
C ARG A 9 2.91 -7.88 -5.55
N THR A 10 2.00 -6.98 -5.93
CA THR A 10 1.44 -5.95 -5.05
C THR A 10 0.49 -6.58 -4.03
N ILE A 11 0.24 -5.87 -2.93
CA ILE A 11 -0.72 -6.35 -1.91
C ILE A 11 -2.11 -6.65 -2.49
N PHE A 12 -2.49 -6.01 -3.60
CA PHE A 12 -3.74 -6.30 -4.30
C PHE A 12 -3.72 -7.62 -5.09
N GLU A 13 -2.55 -8.07 -5.54
CA GLU A 13 -2.39 -9.39 -6.17
C GLU A 13 -2.28 -10.49 -5.11
N VAL A 14 -1.94 -10.14 -3.87
CA VAL A 14 -1.81 -11.04 -2.71
C VAL A 14 -3.18 -11.19 -2.00
N LEU A 15 -3.93 -10.09 -1.84
CA LEU A 15 -5.36 -10.08 -1.43
C LEU A 15 -6.30 -10.83 -2.40
N GLY A 16 -5.79 -11.26 -3.56
CA GLY A 16 -6.54 -11.78 -4.71
C GLY A 16 -6.51 -13.30 -4.88
N LYS A 17 -6.73 -14.10 -3.82
CA LYS A 17 -7.02 -15.55 -4.02
C LYS A 17 -8.38 -15.84 -4.67
N ASN A 18 -9.19 -14.80 -4.87
CA ASN A 18 -10.29 -14.71 -5.81
C ASN A 18 -10.06 -13.44 -6.63
N PRO A 19 -10.62 -13.27 -7.85
CA PRO A 19 -10.53 -11.99 -8.57
C PRO A 19 -10.86 -10.90 -7.55
N GLY A 20 -9.87 -10.06 -7.23
CA GLY A 20 -10.03 -9.06 -6.18
C GLY A 20 -11.29 -8.26 -6.47
N PRO A 21 -11.91 -7.63 -5.47
CA PRO A 21 -12.98 -6.67 -5.74
C PRO A 21 -12.56 -5.79 -6.92
N LYS A 22 -13.36 -5.72 -8.00
CA LYS A 22 -13.02 -4.95 -9.22
C LYS A 22 -12.53 -3.53 -8.89
N GLU A 23 -13.01 -2.99 -7.77
CA GLU A 23 -12.56 -1.76 -7.13
C GLU A 23 -11.04 -1.69 -6.92
N PHE A 24 -10.39 -2.76 -6.45
CA PHE A 24 -8.95 -2.80 -6.19
C PHE A 24 -8.12 -2.82 -7.48
N GLU A 25 -8.60 -3.50 -8.52
CA GLU A 25 -7.98 -3.43 -9.85
C GLU A 25 -8.06 -2.01 -10.41
N GLN A 26 -9.22 -1.35 -10.26
CA GLN A 26 -9.38 0.05 -10.68
C GLN A 26 -8.50 0.99 -9.84
N MET A 27 -8.39 0.78 -8.53
CA MET A 27 -7.47 1.54 -7.67
C MET A 27 -6.02 1.38 -8.13
N ALA A 28 -5.61 0.17 -8.51
CA ALA A 28 -4.26 -0.06 -9.03
C ALA A 28 -4.02 0.73 -10.33
N LEU A 29 -4.95 0.69 -11.28
CA LEU A 29 -4.86 1.45 -12.53
C LEU A 29 -4.79 2.97 -12.28
N VAL A 30 -5.59 3.49 -11.35
CA VAL A 30 -5.56 4.91 -10.98
C VAL A 30 -4.21 5.27 -10.37
N LEU A 31 -3.65 4.46 -9.47
CA LEU A 31 -2.34 4.71 -8.88
C LEU A 31 -1.21 4.63 -9.91
N ASP A 32 -1.28 3.66 -10.82
CA ASP A 32 -0.28 3.52 -11.89
C ASP A 32 -0.31 4.70 -12.87
N ALA A 33 -1.50 5.24 -13.15
CA ALA A 33 -1.66 6.44 -13.98
C ALA A 33 -1.21 7.74 -13.28
N ASN A 34 -1.16 7.75 -11.94
CA ASN A 34 -0.86 8.94 -11.13
C ASN A 34 0.35 8.69 -10.22
N ALA A 35 1.50 8.35 -10.83
CA ALA A 35 2.72 7.99 -10.10
C ALA A 35 3.20 9.04 -9.09
N GLU A 36 2.90 10.32 -9.32
CA GLU A 36 3.21 11.43 -8.40
C GLU A 36 2.58 11.28 -7.01
N ILE A 37 1.45 10.57 -6.89
CA ILE A 37 0.82 10.31 -5.59
C ILE A 37 1.73 9.43 -4.73
N LEU A 38 2.41 8.46 -5.34
CA LEU A 38 3.40 7.63 -4.64
C LEU A 38 4.60 8.46 -4.17
N ASP A 39 4.97 9.50 -4.91
CA ASP A 39 6.07 10.40 -4.55
C ASP A 39 5.71 11.24 -3.33
N LEU A 40 4.50 11.77 -3.29
CA LEU A 40 3.96 12.49 -2.13
C LEU A 40 3.86 11.58 -0.89
N ALA A 41 3.32 10.37 -1.06
CA ALA A 41 3.22 9.39 0.02
C ALA A 41 4.62 8.99 0.54
N PHE A 42 5.59 8.77 -0.35
CA PHE A 42 6.95 8.47 0.04
C PHE A 42 7.59 9.63 0.82
N ALA A 43 7.44 10.87 0.33
CA ALA A 43 7.95 12.07 0.99
C ALA A 43 7.39 12.23 2.40
N ASP A 44 6.09 11.97 2.61
CA ASP A 44 5.47 12.01 3.92
C ASP A 44 6.01 10.92 4.87
N LEU A 45 6.12 9.69 4.38
CA LEU A 45 6.62 8.55 5.16
C LEU A 45 8.07 8.69 5.64
N ILE A 46 8.89 9.45 4.92
CA ILE A 46 10.29 9.72 5.30
C ILE A 46 10.48 11.10 5.94
N ARG A 47 9.41 11.90 6.08
CA ARG A 47 9.53 13.27 6.56
C ARG A 47 10.13 13.29 7.97
N GLY A 48 11.26 13.99 8.11
CA GLY A 48 11.98 14.09 9.38
C GLY A 48 12.63 12.78 9.85
N ARG A 49 12.72 11.74 9.00
CA ARG A 49 13.36 10.47 9.32
C ARG A 49 14.32 10.01 8.22
N ARG A 50 15.29 9.20 8.62
CA ARG A 50 16.21 8.52 7.68
C ARG A 50 15.51 7.33 7.04
N SER A 51 15.53 7.25 5.70
CA SER A 51 14.94 6.13 4.94
C SER A 51 15.82 4.87 4.93
N ASP A 52 17.11 5.02 5.22
CA ASP A 52 18.16 4.01 5.19
C ASP A 52 18.42 3.35 6.55
N THR A 53 17.51 3.50 7.51
CA THR A 53 17.63 2.92 8.86
C THR A 53 16.35 2.20 9.27
N GLY A 54 16.43 1.30 10.27
CA GLY A 54 15.30 0.52 10.78
C GLY A 54 14.95 -0.73 9.95
N ARG A 55 13.84 -1.40 10.29
CA ARG A 55 13.40 -2.67 9.65
C ARG A 55 12.99 -2.49 8.18
N GLU A 56 13.11 -3.56 7.40
CA GLU A 56 12.52 -3.70 6.07
C GLU A 56 11.02 -4.00 6.22
N GLY A 57 10.25 -2.96 6.55
CA GLY A 57 8.80 -3.03 6.62
C GLY A 57 8.15 -2.81 5.25
N MET A 58 6.85 -2.50 5.25
CA MET A 58 6.10 -2.19 4.03
C MET A 58 6.72 -1.04 3.22
N THR A 59 6.74 -1.20 1.91
CA THR A 59 7.09 -0.14 0.95
C THR A 59 6.07 1.02 1.01
N ALA A 60 6.45 2.19 0.49
CA ALA A 60 5.52 3.32 0.42
C ALA A 60 4.29 3.00 -0.43
N GLU A 61 4.46 2.25 -1.52
CA GLU A 61 3.35 1.77 -2.33
C GLU A 61 2.39 0.89 -1.52
N GLN A 62 2.91 -0.09 -0.77
CA GLN A 62 2.07 -0.93 0.07
C GLN A 62 1.34 -0.12 1.14
N VAL A 63 2.00 0.84 1.79
CA VAL A 63 1.36 1.72 2.78
C VAL A 63 0.26 2.57 2.15
N LEU A 64 0.50 3.16 0.98
CA LEU A 64 -0.48 3.96 0.26
C LEU A 64 -1.72 3.12 -0.10
N ARG A 65 -1.51 1.90 -0.62
CA ARG A 65 -2.57 0.97 -0.98
C ARG A 65 -3.41 0.58 0.25
N CYS A 66 -2.76 0.27 1.37
CA CYS A 66 -3.44 0.00 2.65
C CYS A 66 -4.21 1.20 3.18
N ALA A 67 -3.65 2.40 3.09
CA ALA A 67 -4.31 3.62 3.55
C ALA A 67 -5.60 3.89 2.76
N ILE A 68 -5.58 3.67 1.44
CA ILE A 68 -6.77 3.81 0.58
C ILE A 68 -7.84 2.80 0.98
N VAL A 69 -7.49 1.52 1.15
CA VAL A 69 -8.45 0.47 1.55
C VAL A 69 -9.03 0.75 2.92
N LYS A 70 -8.19 1.14 3.88
CA LYS A 70 -8.63 1.51 5.22
C LYS A 70 -9.62 2.68 5.17
N GLN A 71 -9.32 3.70 4.36
CA GLN A 71 -10.14 4.90 4.27
C GLN A 71 -11.45 4.67 3.50
N SER A 72 -11.44 3.85 2.44
CA SER A 72 -12.63 3.61 1.62
C SER A 72 -13.66 2.72 2.29
N ARG A 73 -13.23 1.89 3.25
CA ARG A 73 -14.08 0.95 3.99
C ARG A 73 -14.22 1.28 5.47
N GLU A 74 -13.71 2.44 5.89
CA GLU A 74 -13.75 2.92 7.27
C GLU A 74 -13.17 1.91 8.29
N LEU A 75 -12.16 1.14 7.88
CA LEU A 75 -11.61 0.06 8.70
C LEU A 75 -10.83 0.61 9.90
N THR A 76 -10.93 -0.12 11.02
CA THR A 76 -9.95 0.01 12.11
C THR A 76 -8.60 -0.57 11.67
N TYR A 77 -7.55 -0.34 12.46
CA TYR A 77 -6.26 -0.98 12.19
C TYR A 77 -6.30 -2.49 12.39
N ASP A 78 -7.11 -2.98 13.34
CA ASP A 78 -7.28 -4.41 13.61
C ASP A 78 -8.04 -5.09 12.46
N ASP A 79 -9.09 -4.45 11.93
CA ASP A 79 -9.81 -4.96 10.74
C ASP A 79 -8.92 -4.98 9.50
N LEU A 80 -8.08 -3.95 9.35
CA LEU A 80 -7.10 -3.88 8.28
C LEU A 80 -6.06 -5.00 8.43
N GLU A 81 -5.52 -5.23 9.62
CA GLU A 81 -4.59 -6.33 9.88
C GLU A 81 -5.21 -7.68 9.52
N PHE A 82 -6.45 -7.94 9.98
CA PHE A 82 -7.18 -9.16 9.65
C PHE A 82 -7.34 -9.35 8.13
N LEU A 83 -7.70 -8.28 7.42
CA LEU A 83 -7.84 -8.28 5.97
C LEU A 83 -6.51 -8.59 5.26
N LEU A 84 -5.40 -8.03 5.76
CA LEU A 84 -4.07 -8.18 5.17
C LEU A 84 -3.41 -9.53 5.53
N ALA A 85 -3.77 -10.14 6.66
CA ALA A 85 -3.19 -11.40 7.12
C ALA A 85 -3.64 -12.63 6.30
N ASP A 86 -4.81 -12.55 5.64
CA ASP A 86 -5.35 -13.60 4.77
C ASP A 86 -4.93 -13.45 3.29
N SER A 87 -3.99 -12.55 3.03
CA SER A 87 -3.46 -12.22 1.70
C SER A 87 -2.20 -13.00 1.39
#